data_AF-A0A947BQ44-F1
#
_entry.id   AF-A0A947BQ44-F1
#
_cell.length_a   1.000
_cell.length_b   1.000
_cell.length_c   1.000
_cell.angle_alpha   90.00
_cell.angle_beta   90.00
_cell.angle_gamma   90.00
#
_symmetry.space_group_name_H-M   'P 1'
#
loop_
_entity.id
_entity.type
_entity.pdbx_description
1 polymer ?
#
loop_
_entity_poly.entity_id
_entity_poly.type
_entity_poly.pdbx_seq_one_letter_code
_entity_poly.pdbx_strand_id
1 'polypeptide(L)'
;MSDIDEMRRRRTFAIISHPDAGKTTVTEKLLLFGKAIQMAGTVKSRKASRHATSDWMELEKQRGISVTSSVMQFPYRDIIINLLDTPGHEDFSEDTYRTLTAVDSALMVID
;
A
#
# COMPACT_ATOMS: atom_id res chain seq x y z
N MET A 1 3.57 -15.36 25.29
CA MET A 1 4.23 -14.42 24.35
C MET A 1 4.09 -13.05 24.97
N SER A 2 5.20 -12.34 25.18
CA SER A 2 5.16 -11.03 25.84
C SER A 2 4.75 -9.93 24.85
N ASP A 3 4.31 -8.78 25.36
CA ASP A 3 4.04 -7.60 24.54
C ASP A 3 5.28 -7.16 23.74
N ILE A 4 6.47 -7.37 24.29
CA ILE A 4 7.74 -7.09 23.61
C ILE A 4 7.95 -8.02 22.41
N ASP A 5 7.60 -9.31 22.54
CA ASP A 5 7.71 -10.27 21.44
C ASP A 5 6.73 -9.93 20.31
N GLU A 6 5.52 -9.50 20.69
CA GLU A 6 4.50 -8.98 19.79
C GLU A 6 4.98 -7.72 19.05
N MET A 7 5.59 -6.77 19.73
CA MET A 7 6.16 -5.58 19.07
C MET A 7 7.28 -5.98 18.10
N ARG A 8 8.20 -6.85 18.51
CA ARG A 8 9.35 -7.27 17.71
C ARG A 8 8.98 -8.01 16.43
N ARG A 9 7.82 -8.68 16.36
CA ARG A 9 7.36 -9.35 15.14
C ARG A 9 6.74 -8.41 14.09
N ARG A 10 6.48 -7.14 14.40
CA ARG A 10 5.84 -6.20 13.48
C ARG A 10 6.87 -5.46 12.62
N ARG A 11 6.55 -5.26 11.34
CA ARG A 11 7.31 -4.39 10.42
C ARG A 11 6.32 -3.47 9.73
N THR A 12 6.42 -2.17 10.01
CA THR A 12 5.53 -1.16 9.44
C THR A 12 6.31 -0.27 8.49
N PHE A 13 5.95 -0.30 7.20
CA PHE A 13 6.67 0.46 6.18
C PHE A 13 5.74 1.00 5.09
N ALA A 14 6.21 2.05 4.42
CA ALA A 14 5.56 2.61 3.23
C ALA A 14 6.35 2.32 1.96
N ILE A 15 5.67 2.21 0.81
CA ILE A 15 6.35 2.18 -0.49
C ILE A 15 6.28 3.59 -1.09
N ILE A 16 7.44 4.13 -1.47
CA ILE A 16 7.57 5.45 -2.09
C ILE A 16 8.19 5.31 -3.47
N SER A 17 7.71 6.09 -4.43
CA SER A 17 8.24 6.09 -5.78
C SER A 17 7.76 7.32 -6.54
N HIS A 18 8.46 7.68 -7.63
CA HIS A 18 7.89 8.55 -8.65
C HIS A 18 6.65 7.87 -9.28
N PRO A 19 5.69 8.63 -9.89
CA PRO A 19 4.65 8.06 -10.74
C PRO A 19 5.19 6.97 -11.68
N ASP A 20 4.40 5.92 -11.88
CA ASP A 20 4.65 4.82 -12.82
C ASP A 20 5.90 3.93 -12.60
N ALA A 21 6.74 4.19 -11.58
CA ALA A 21 7.91 3.36 -11.24
C ALA A 21 7.58 1.93 -10.72
N GLY A 22 6.31 1.50 -10.73
CA GLY A 22 5.93 0.12 -10.41
C GLY A 22 5.57 -0.19 -8.95
N LYS A 23 5.33 0.82 -8.09
CA LYS A 23 4.88 0.65 -6.69
C LYS A 23 3.70 -0.32 -6.53
N THR A 24 2.67 -0.20 -7.37
CA THR A 24 1.49 -1.07 -7.32
C THR A 24 1.85 -2.52 -7.63
N THR A 25 2.71 -2.74 -8.62
CA THR A 25 3.18 -4.08 -8.99
C THR A 25 3.94 -4.75 -7.84
N VAL A 26 4.80 -4.00 -7.16
CA VAL A 26 5.54 -4.51 -5.97
C VAL A 26 4.56 -4.85 -4.85
N THR A 27 3.61 -3.97 -4.56
CA THR A 27 2.55 -4.18 -3.56
C THR A 27 1.78 -5.48 -3.81
N GLU A 28 1.32 -5.72 -5.04
CA GLU A 28 0.60 -6.94 -5.40
C GLU A 28 1.43 -8.21 -5.16
N LYS A 29 2.72 -8.18 -5.51
CA LYS A 29 3.62 -9.32 -5.30
C LYS A 29 3.86 -9.58 -3.81
N LEU A 30 4.05 -8.53 -3.01
CA LEU A 30 4.19 -8.66 -1.55
C LEU A 30 2.95 -9.31 -0.92
N LEU A 31 1.76 -8.89 -1.32
CA LEU A 31 0.51 -9.50 -0.85
C LEU A 31 0.40 -10.98 -1.24
N LEU A 32 0.82 -11.32 -2.46
CA LEU A 32 0.86 -12.72 -2.93
C LEU A 32 1.85 -13.56 -2.11
N PHE A 33 3.04 -13.03 -1.81
CA PHE A 33 4.02 -13.70 -0.95
C PHE A 33 3.54 -13.87 0.49
N GLY A 34 2.73 -12.93 0.99
CA GLY A 34 2.10 -13.01 2.30
C GLY A 34 0.95 -14.02 2.40
N LYS A 35 0.69 -14.81 1.35
CA LYS A 35 -0.50 -15.66 1.21
C LYS A 35 -1.82 -14.90 1.39
N ALA A 36 -1.79 -13.57 1.28
CA ALA A 36 -2.96 -12.70 1.31
C ALA A 36 -3.59 -12.63 -0.09
N ILE A 37 -3.84 -13.80 -0.69
CA ILE A 37 -4.23 -13.96 -2.10
C ILE A 37 -5.54 -13.22 -2.41
N GLN A 38 -6.50 -13.26 -1.48
CA GLN A 38 -7.75 -12.50 -1.60
C GLN A 38 -7.51 -10.97 -1.60
N MET A 39 -6.57 -10.47 -0.80
CA MET A 39 -6.18 -9.06 -0.79
C MET A 39 -5.41 -8.66 -2.06
N ALA A 40 -4.48 -9.50 -2.53
CA ALA A 40 -3.76 -9.29 -3.79
C ALA A 40 -4.72 -9.19 -4.99
N GLY A 41 -5.71 -10.09 -5.05
CA GLY A 41 -6.77 -10.06 -6.04
C GLY A 41 -7.69 -8.84 -5.92
N THR A 42 -7.87 -8.32 -4.70
CA THR A 42 -8.64 -7.09 -4.44
C THR A 42 -7.88 -5.83 -4.84
N VAL A 43 -6.54 -5.78 -4.75
CA VAL A 43 -5.74 -4.67 -5.30
C VAL A 43 -5.87 -4.64 -6.82
N LYS A 44 -5.74 -5.81 -7.48
CA LYS A 44 -5.98 -5.95 -8.93
C LYS A 44 -7.41 -5.61 -9.33
N SER A 45 -8.40 -6.06 -8.55
CA SER A 45 -9.83 -5.80 -8.80
C SER A 45 -10.25 -4.38 -8.44
N ARG A 46 -9.60 -3.70 -7.49
CA ARG A 46 -9.83 -2.26 -7.26
C ARG A 46 -9.47 -1.43 -8.49
N LYS A 47 -8.45 -1.86 -9.25
CA LYS A 47 -8.08 -1.25 -10.54
C LYS A 47 -9.10 -1.56 -11.66
N ALA A 48 -9.83 -2.67 -11.57
CA ALA A 48 -10.72 -3.18 -12.63
C ALA A 48 -12.24 -3.01 -12.35
N SER A 49 -12.65 -2.90 -11.10
CA SER A 49 -14.06 -2.90 -10.67
C SER A 49 -14.27 -2.01 -9.44
N ARG A 50 -14.72 -0.77 -9.67
CA ARG A 50 -15.37 0.06 -8.64
C ARG A 50 -16.65 0.67 -9.24
N HIS A 51 -17.78 0.29 -8.66
CA HIS A 51 -19.02 1.06 -8.73
C HIS A 51 -18.88 2.21 -7.72
N ALA A 52 -19.12 3.43 -8.18
CA ALA A 52 -18.67 4.67 -7.54
C ALA A 52 -19.48 5.02 -6.28
N THR A 53 -18.79 5.39 -5.20
CA THR A 53 -19.41 5.95 -3.99
C THR A 53 -18.77 7.29 -3.55
N SER A 54 -17.82 7.85 -4.31
CA SER A 54 -17.28 9.21 -4.06
C SER A 54 -16.68 9.87 -5.30
N ASP A 55 -16.70 11.21 -5.33
CA ASP A 55 -16.12 12.04 -6.39
C ASP A 55 -14.62 11.75 -6.60
N TRP A 56 -13.90 11.44 -5.51
CA TRP A 56 -12.48 11.08 -5.56
C TRP A 56 -12.22 9.74 -6.25
N MET A 57 -13.09 8.75 -6.07
CA MET A 57 -12.99 7.45 -6.75
C MET A 57 -13.32 7.58 -8.25
N GLU A 58 -14.17 8.52 -8.62
CA GLU A 58 -14.46 8.83 -10.02
C GLU A 58 -13.27 9.53 -10.71
N LEU A 59 -12.56 10.39 -9.97
CA LEU A 59 -11.29 11.00 -10.39
C LEU A 59 -10.16 9.96 -10.53
N GLU A 60 -10.02 9.03 -9.56
CA GLU A 60 -9.10 7.88 -9.62
C GLU A 60 -9.34 7.06 -10.90
N LYS A 61 -10.62 6.79 -11.22
CA LYS A 61 -11.01 5.99 -12.39
C LYS A 61 -10.72 6.71 -13.70
N GLN A 62 -10.94 8.02 -13.79
CA GLN A 62 -10.64 8.81 -14.99
C GLN A 62 -9.14 8.93 -15.26
N ARG A 63 -8.30 9.00 -14.22
CA ARG A 63 -6.85 9.20 -14.36
C ARG A 63 -6.02 7.92 -14.26
N GLY A 64 -6.58 6.81 -13.78
CA GLY A 64 -5.87 5.53 -13.62
C GLY A 64 -4.83 5.52 -12.49
N ILE A 65 -4.91 6.49 -11.57
CA ILE A 65 -3.96 6.70 -10.46
C ILE A 65 -4.61 6.40 -9.11
N SER A 66 -3.78 6.06 -8.11
CA SER A 66 -4.23 5.92 -6.71
C SER A 66 -4.16 7.28 -6.01
N VAL A 67 -5.28 7.73 -5.44
CA VAL A 67 -5.47 9.05 -4.80
C VAL A 67 -5.47 8.93 -3.27
N THR A 68 -5.78 7.76 -2.70
CA THR A 68 -5.88 7.56 -1.24
C THR A 68 -4.86 6.56 -0.67
N SER A 69 -4.32 6.85 0.52
CA SER A 69 -3.44 5.92 1.23
C SER A 69 -4.22 4.68 1.70
N SER A 70 -3.69 3.48 1.43
CA SER A 70 -4.28 2.21 1.88
C SER A 70 -3.36 1.48 2.85
N VAL A 71 -3.92 0.98 3.96
CA VAL A 71 -3.20 0.13 4.92
C VAL A 71 -3.52 -1.33 4.64
N MET A 72 -2.48 -2.16 4.52
CA MET A 72 -2.58 -3.60 4.30
C MET A 72 -1.73 -4.34 5.31
N GLN A 73 -2.34 -5.28 6.04
CA GLN A 73 -1.63 -6.14 6.96
C GLN A 73 -1.62 -7.58 6.45
N PHE A 74 -0.46 -8.23 6.45
CA PHE A 74 -0.35 -9.64 6.07
C PHE A 74 0.82 -10.33 6.80
N PRO A 75 0.71 -11.63 7.10
CA PRO A 75 1.83 -12.39 7.63
C PRO A 75 2.84 -12.70 6.52
N TYR A 76 4.12 -12.66 6.84
CA TYR A 76 5.17 -13.17 5.96
C TYR A 76 6.21 -13.89 6.82
N ARG A 77 6.33 -15.21 6.67
CA ARG A 77 7.08 -16.04 7.63
C ARG A 77 6.54 -15.80 9.06
N ASP A 78 7.41 -15.62 10.05
CA ASP A 78 7.03 -15.41 11.45
C ASP A 78 6.87 -13.93 11.84
N ILE A 79 6.76 -13.02 10.86
CA ILE A 79 6.55 -11.58 11.08
C ILE A 79 5.21 -11.10 10.51
N ILE A 80 4.71 -10.01 11.08
CA ILE A 80 3.53 -9.28 10.63
C ILE A 80 3.99 -8.04 9.87
N ILE A 81 3.62 -7.96 8.59
CA ILE A 81 3.86 -6.80 7.76
C ILE A 81 2.65 -5.86 7.83
N ASN A 82 2.90 -4.58 8.09
CA ASN A 82 1.96 -3.49 7.89
C ASN A 82 2.50 -2.61 6.75
N LEU A 83 1.88 -2.72 5.59
CA LEU A 83 2.22 -1.95 4.40
C LEU A 83 1.26 -0.78 4.26
N LEU A 84 1.82 0.44 4.20
CA LEU A 84 1.08 1.65 3.88
C LEU A 84 1.40 2.03 2.42
N ASP A 85 0.44 1.87 1.53
CA ASP A 85 0.58 2.27 0.13
C ASP A 85 0.30 3.77 0.02
N THR A 86 1.28 4.55 -0.45
CA THR A 86 1.13 6.00 -0.63
C THR A 86 0.53 6.29 -2.02
N PRO A 87 -0.14 7.43 -2.21
CA PRO A 87 -0.40 7.94 -3.55
C PRO A 87 0.90 8.09 -4.34
N GLY A 88 0.83 7.86 -5.66
CA GLY A 88 2.00 7.94 -6.55
C GLY A 88 2.05 9.18 -7.43
N HIS A 89 1.05 10.04 -7.39
CA HIS A 89 0.92 11.19 -8.29
C HIS A 89 1.34 12.48 -7.59
N GLU A 90 2.02 13.39 -8.31
CA GLU A 90 2.65 14.62 -7.75
C GLU A 90 1.66 15.49 -6.95
N ASP A 91 0.40 15.54 -7.38
CA ASP A 91 -0.69 16.26 -6.72
C ASP A 91 -1.04 15.76 -5.29
N PHE A 92 -0.52 14.60 -4.83
CA PHE A 92 -0.93 13.94 -3.57
C PHE A 92 0.17 13.90 -2.51
N SER A 93 0.95 14.97 -2.43
CA SER A 93 2.12 15.09 -1.58
C SER A 93 1.79 15.10 -0.07
N GLU A 94 0.73 15.77 0.39
CA GLU A 94 0.42 15.88 1.82
C GLU A 94 0.07 14.53 2.47
N ASP A 95 -0.80 13.74 1.83
CA ASP A 95 -1.18 12.41 2.32
C ASP A 95 0.00 11.44 2.29
N THR A 96 0.90 11.60 1.33
CA THR A 96 2.15 10.85 1.26
C THR A 96 3.06 11.20 2.44
N TYR A 97 3.28 12.48 2.74
CA TYR A 97 4.10 12.90 3.87
C TYR A 97 3.52 12.47 5.21
N ARG A 98 2.20 12.58 5.38
CA ARG A 98 1.49 12.10 6.58
C ARG A 98 1.60 10.60 6.76
N THR A 99 1.60 9.84 5.67
CA THR A 99 1.80 8.38 5.73
C THR A 99 3.20 8.04 6.22
N LEU A 100 4.22 8.81 5.83
CA LEU A 100 5.60 8.58 6.24
C LEU A 100 5.86 8.83 7.73
N THR A 101 5.01 9.60 8.43
CA THR A 101 5.14 9.78 9.88
C THR A 101 4.60 8.59 10.69
N ALA A 102 3.84 7.70 10.04
CA ALA A 102 3.20 6.54 10.67
C ALA A 102 3.96 5.22 10.45
N VAL A 103 5.15 5.26 9.85
CA VAL A 103 5.94 4.07 9.50
C VAL A 103 7.34 4.09 10.13
N ASP A 104 7.88 2.91 10.39
CA ASP A 104 9.22 2.74 10.95
C ASP A 104 10.30 2.80 9.86
N SER A 105 9.94 2.50 8.61
CA SER A 105 10.84 2.51 7.45
C SER A 105 10.10 2.75 6.13
N ALA A 106 10.87 2.95 5.06
CA ALA A 106 10.35 3.12 3.70
C ALA A 106 11.07 2.21 2.70
N LEU A 107 10.35 1.76 1.69
CA LEU A 107 10.86 1.04 0.52
C LEU A 107 10.75 1.97 -0.69
N MET A 108 11.88 2.42 -1.21
CA MET A 108 11.91 3.23 -2.44
C MET A 108 12.00 2.34 -3.67
N VAL A 109 11.07 2.52 -4.61
CA VAL A 109 11.09 1.85 -5.92
C VAL A 109 11.59 2.83 -6.97
N ILE A 110 12.57 2.38 -7.75
CA ILE A 110 13.21 3.11 -8.84
C ILE A 110 13.07 2.24 -10.10
N ASP A 111 12.85 2.87 -11.26
CA ASP A 111 12.91 2.23 -12.59
C ASP A 111 14.36 1.89 -12.96
#